data_AF-A0A1V5GUH3-F1
#
_entry.id   AF-A0A1V5GUH3-F1
#
_cell.length_a   1.000
_cell.length_b   1.000
_cell.length_c   1.000
_cell.angle_alpha   90.00
_cell.angle_beta   90.00
_cell.angle_gamma   90.00
#
_symmetry.space_group_name_H-M   'P 1'
#
loop_
_entity.id
_entity.type
_entity.pdbx_description
1 polymer ?
#
loop_
_entity_poly.entity_id
_entity_poly.type
_entity_poly.pdbx_seq_one_letter_code
_entity_poly.pdbx_strand_id
1 'polypeptide(L)'
;MPYIPLREAFALGGGKPSIEQVVVTEVGERRIGFVVDKVVGQHQTVIKNMGKFLRHVDGVSGATIMGDGTVALILDINKITQQSEYMEASMNAAGHHA
;
A
#
# COMPACT_ATOMS: atom_id res chain seq x y z
N MET A 1 -12.44 11.64 1.99
CA MET A 1 -11.30 10.78 2.33
C MET A 1 -11.11 9.83 1.16
N PRO A 2 -10.04 9.96 0.36
CA PRO A 2 -9.76 9.01 -0.72
C PRO A 2 -9.43 7.64 -0.14
N TYR A 3 -9.68 6.60 -0.93
CA TYR A 3 -9.26 5.25 -0.62
C TYR A 3 -8.41 4.67 -1.74
N ILE A 4 -7.36 3.94 -1.38
CA ILE A 4 -6.41 3.32 -2.30
C ILE A 4 -6.57 1.81 -2.17
N PRO A 5 -7.10 1.11 -3.20
CA PRO A 5 -7.17 -0.34 -3.20
C PRO A 5 -5.78 -0.95 -3.37
N LEU A 6 -5.22 -1.53 -2.30
CA LEU A 6 -3.85 -2.06 -2.35
C LEU A 6 -3.70 -3.22 -3.34
N ARG A 7 -4.77 -4.01 -3.52
CA ARG A 7 -4.75 -5.12 -4.47
C ARG A 7 -4.51 -4.65 -5.91
N GLU A 8 -5.15 -3.54 -6.29
CA GLU A 8 -4.98 -2.94 -7.62
C GLU A 8 -3.66 -2.18 -7.72
N ALA A 9 -3.29 -1.41 -6.69
CA ALA A 9 -2.04 -0.65 -6.64
C ALA A 9 -0.80 -1.56 -6.78
N PHE A 10 -0.85 -2.77 -6.24
CA PHE A 10 0.23 -3.77 -6.35
C PHE A 10 0.00 -4.83 -7.43
N ALA A 11 -1.02 -4.67 -8.28
CA ALA A 11 -1.39 -5.61 -9.34
C ALA A 11 -1.49 -7.08 -8.84
N LEU A 12 -2.03 -7.26 -7.63
CA LEU A 12 -2.17 -8.57 -7.01
C LEU A 12 -3.31 -9.35 -7.65
N GLY A 13 -2.99 -10.54 -8.15
CA GLY A 13 -3.98 -11.51 -8.60
C GLY A 13 -4.78 -12.12 -7.45
N GLY A 14 -5.74 -12.97 -7.80
CA GLY A 14 -6.57 -13.69 -6.83
C GLY A 14 -7.95 -13.08 -6.61
N GLY A 15 -8.79 -13.85 -5.92
CA GLY A 15 -10.18 -13.50 -5.64
C GLY A 15 -10.28 -12.40 -4.60
N LYS A 16 -11.04 -11.36 -4.91
CA LYS A 16 -11.45 -10.33 -3.97
C LYS A 16 -12.29 -10.96 -2.85
N PRO A 17 -12.06 -10.67 -1.56
CA PRO A 17 -12.91 -11.19 -0.50
C PRO A 17 -14.33 -10.60 -0.60
N SER A 18 -15.31 -11.30 0.00
CA SER A 18 -16.70 -10.82 0.05
C SER A 18 -16.86 -9.53 0.85
N ILE A 19 -15.97 -9.30 1.81
CA ILE A 19 -15.90 -8.10 2.63
C ILE A 19 -14.43 -7.67 2.66
N GLU A 20 -14.16 -6.43 2.26
CA GLU A 20 -12.86 -5.78 2.42
C GLU A 20 -12.82 -4.97 3.70
N GLN A 21 -11.62 -4.75 4.21
CA GLN A 21 -11.37 -3.89 5.36
C GLN A 21 -10.63 -2.63 4.91
N VAL A 22 -10.79 -1.54 5.66
CA VAL A 22 -10.13 -0.26 5.36
C VAL A 22 -9.25 0.13 6.55
N VAL A 23 -7.95 0.25 6.31
CA VAL A 23 -6.99 0.81 7.26
C VAL A 23 -6.90 2.30 7.01
N VAL A 24 -7.28 3.10 7.98
CA VAL A 24 -7.28 4.55 7.84
C VAL A 24 -6.02 5.14 8.46
N THR A 25 -5.25 5.88 7.68
CA THR A 25 -4.00 6.50 8.10
C THR A 25 -4.03 8.01 7.88
N GLU A 26 -3.14 8.70 8.59
CA GLU A 26 -2.86 10.12 8.38
C GLU A 26 -1.53 10.25 7.64
N VAL A 27 -1.55 10.95 6.52
CA VAL A 27 -0.40 11.20 5.64
C VAL A 27 -0.27 12.71 5.48
N GLY A 28 0.65 13.32 6.24
CA GLY A 28 0.67 14.77 6.42
C GLY A 28 -0.61 15.25 7.11
N GLU A 29 -1.33 16.19 6.49
CA GLU A 29 -2.63 16.68 6.97
C GLU A 29 -3.83 15.95 6.35
N ARG A 30 -3.57 14.93 5.52
CA ARG A 30 -4.61 14.20 4.78
C ARG A 30 -4.91 12.89 5.46
N ARG A 31 -6.20 12.56 5.53
CA ARG A 31 -6.67 11.23 5.92
C ARG A 31 -6.87 10.38 4.67
N ILE A 32 -6.35 9.15 4.68
CA ILE A 32 -6.39 8.22 3.55
C ILE A 32 -6.83 6.85 4.04
N GLY A 33 -7.69 6.17 3.28
CA GLY A 33 -8.06 4.78 3.51
C GLY A 33 -7.25 3.85 2.61
N PHE A 34 -6.63 2.81 3.15
CA PHE A 34 -6.07 1.72 2.37
C PHE A 34 -7.02 0.52 2.43
N VAL A 35 -7.55 0.11 1.28
CA VAL A 35 -8.42 -1.06 1.20
C VAL A 35 -7.54 -2.31 1.19
N VAL A 36 -7.81 -3.22 2.13
CA VAL A 36 -7.05 -4.45 2.37
C VAL A 36 -8.01 -5.63 2.49
N ASP A 37 -7.51 -6.83 2.21
CA ASP A 37 -8.32 -8.03 2.34
C ASP A 37 -8.68 -8.33 3.80
N LYS A 38 -7.73 -8.13 4.72
CA LYS A 38 -7.90 -8.33 6.16
C LYS A 38 -6.82 -7.62 6.97
N VAL A 39 -7.16 -7.25 8.19
CA VAL A 39 -6.25 -6.81 9.25
C VAL A 39 -5.99 -8.00 10.16
N VAL A 40 -4.75 -8.49 10.17
CA VAL A 40 -4.35 -9.67 10.97
C VAL A 40 -4.10 -9.28 12.43
N GLY A 41 -3.67 -8.04 12.68
CA GLY A 41 -3.39 -7.51 14.01
C GLY A 41 -2.19 -6.57 14.01
N GLN A 42 -1.70 -6.25 15.20
CA GLN A 42 -0.47 -5.46 15.40
C GLN A 42 0.66 -6.39 15.85
N HIS A 43 1.81 -6.31 15.18
CA HIS A 43 3.00 -7.08 15.53
C HIS A 43 4.17 -6.14 15.84
N GLN A 44 4.87 -6.39 16.96
CA GLN A 44 6.17 -5.78 17.21
C GLN A 44 7.24 -6.56 16.45
N THR A 45 8.00 -5.87 15.61
CA THR A 45 9.02 -6.50 14.78
C THR A 45 10.24 -5.59 14.60
N VAL A 46 11.39 -6.20 14.36
CA VAL A 46 12.61 -5.47 13.98
C VAL A 46 12.54 -5.19 12.49
N ILE A 47 12.65 -3.92 12.13
CA ILE A 47 12.75 -3.51 10.73
C ILE A 47 14.15 -3.87 10.23
N LYS A 48 14.23 -4.77 9.25
CA LYS A 48 15.48 -5.05 8.56
C LYS A 48 15.52 -4.22 7.28
N ASN A 49 16.46 -3.27 7.21
CA ASN A 49 16.80 -2.62 5.95
C ASN A 49 17.46 -3.66 5.05
N MET A 50 16.66 -4.38 4.26
CA MET A 50 17.11 -5.46 3.39
C MET A 50 17.81 -4.92 2.14
N GLY A 51 18.98 -4.31 2.35
CA GLY A 51 20.04 -4.07 1.38
C GLY A 51 19.62 -3.47 0.02
N LYS A 52 20.48 -3.70 -0.99
CA LYS A 52 20.28 -3.18 -2.36
C LYS A 52 19.08 -3.83 -3.09
N PHE A 53 18.63 -5.01 -2.65
CA PHE A 53 17.63 -5.82 -3.36
C PHE A 53 16.21 -5.25 -3.32
N LEU A 54 15.79 -4.62 -2.21
CA LEU A 54 14.46 -3.99 -2.10
C LEU A 54 14.46 -2.50 -2.44
N ARG A 55 15.62 -1.90 -2.75
CA ARG A 55 15.74 -0.47 -3.07
C ARG A 55 14.99 -0.07 -4.35
N HIS A 56 14.57 -1.04 -5.15
CA HIS A 56 13.90 -0.84 -6.44
C HIS A 56 12.47 -1.37 -6.45
N VAL A 57 11.95 -1.81 -5.30
CA VAL A 57 10.55 -2.21 -5.20
C VAL A 57 9.74 -0.99 -4.80
N ASP A 58 9.01 -0.44 -5.77
CA ASP A 58 8.16 0.72 -5.53
C ASP A 58 7.05 0.40 -4.51
N GLY A 59 6.74 1.37 -3.65
CA GLY A 59 5.77 1.22 -2.58
C GLY A 59 6.23 0.42 -1.35
N VAL A 60 7.50 -0.05 -1.29
CA VAL A 60 8.05 -0.79 -0.15
C VAL A 60 9.19 0.00 0.51
N SER A 61 9.16 0.11 1.84
CA SER A 61 10.22 0.75 2.65
C SER A 61 11.17 -0.25 3.29
N GLY A 62 10.75 -1.52 3.45
CA GLY A 62 11.59 -2.58 3.99
C GLY A 62 10.87 -3.92 4.08
N ALA A 63 11.48 -4.87 4.77
CA ALA A 63 10.87 -6.15 5.08
C ALA A 63 11.32 -6.64 6.45
N THR A 64 10.59 -7.60 6.98
CA THR A 64 10.92 -8.27 8.23
C THR A 64 10.58 -9.74 8.17
N ILE A 65 11.21 -10.53 9.04
CA ILE A 65 10.92 -11.95 9.21
C ILE A 65 10.09 -12.07 10.48
N MET A 66 8.87 -12.59 10.35
CA MET A 66 7.97 -12.84 11.47
C MET A 66 8.45 -14.04 12.31
N GLY A 67 7.89 -14.19 13.52
CA GLY A 67 8.27 -15.28 14.44
C GLY A 67 7.97 -16.69 13.90
N ASP A 68 7.09 -16.81 12.90
CA ASP A 68 6.78 -18.05 12.18
C ASP A 68 7.67 -18.29 10.94
N GLY A 69 8.66 -17.41 10.70
CA GLY A 69 9.57 -17.48 9.56
C GLY A 69 9.03 -16.87 8.27
N THR A 70 7.79 -16.38 8.24
CA THR A 70 7.25 -15.69 7.06
C THR A 70 7.87 -14.31 6.87
N VAL A 71 7.90 -13.84 5.61
CA VAL A 71 8.38 -12.50 5.28
C VAL A 71 7.21 -11.54 5.20
N ALA A 72 7.27 -10.44 5.96
CA ALA A 72 6.34 -9.33 5.87
C ALA A 72 7.02 -8.12 5.23
N LEU A 73 6.36 -7.51 4.25
CA LEU A 73 6.81 -6.26 3.62
C LEU A 73 6.29 -5.08 4.44
N ILE A 74 7.13 -4.06 4.58
CA ILE A 74 6.77 -2.78 5.19
C ILE A 74 6.50 -1.81 4.04
N LEU A 75 5.28 -1.29 3.96
CA LEU A 75 4.85 -0.43 2.87
C LEU A 75 5.27 1.02 3.12
N ASP A 76 5.65 1.72 2.04
CA ASP A 76 5.87 3.16 2.04
C ASP A 76 4.56 3.88 1.67
N ILE A 77 3.73 4.16 2.67
CA ILE A 77 2.41 4.77 2.46
C ILE A 77 2.47 6.16 1.82
N ASN A 78 3.58 6.90 2.00
CA ASN A 78 3.77 8.21 1.39
C ASN A 78 3.95 8.07 -0.13
N LYS A 79 4.80 7.13 -0.56
CA LYS A 79 4.99 6.84 -1.99
C LYS A 79 3.72 6.32 -2.65
N ILE A 80 3.04 5.37 -2.01
CA ILE A 80 1.79 4.78 -2.52
C ILE A 80 0.73 5.88 -2.71
N THR A 81 0.60 6.78 -1.73
CA THR A 81 -0.32 7.92 -1.80
C THR A 81 0.00 8.83 -2.97
N GLN A 82 1.26 9.26 -3.12
CA GLN A 82 1.67 10.12 -4.22
C GLN A 82 1.38 9.48 -5.57
N GLN A 83 1.69 8.18 -5.72
CA GLN A 83 1.45 7.46 -6.97
C GLN A 83 -0.04 7.37 -7.32
N SER A 84 -0.89 7.14 -6.33
CA SER A 84 -2.35 7.17 -6.52
C SER A 84 -2.84 8.55 -6.97
N GLU A 85 -2.33 9.62 -6.36
CA GLU A 85 -2.69 11.00 -6.73
C GLU A 85 -2.25 11.32 -8.18
N TYR A 86 -1.06 10.89 -8.60
CA TYR A 86 -0.60 11.05 -9.99
C TYR A 86 -1.48 10.27 -10.98
N MET A 87 -1.88 9.05 -10.65
CA MET A 87 -2.76 8.21 -11.48
C MET A 87 -4.16 8.85 -11.62
N GLU A 88 -4.73 9.36 -10.54
CA GLU A 88 -6.02 10.07 -10.58
C GLU A 88 -5.93 11.37 -11.39
N ALA A 89 -4.89 12.18 -11.18
CA ALA A 89 -4.69 13.44 -11.91
C ALA A 89 -4.54 13.23 -13.42
N SER A 90 -3.78 12.21 -13.82
CA SER A 90 -3.59 11.85 -15.23
C SER A 90 -4.87 11.32 -15.89
N MET A 91 -5.68 10.53 -15.16
CA MET A 91 -6.97 10.06 -15.66
C MET A 91 -7.99 11.19 -15.81
N ASN A 92 -8.02 12.13 -14.85
CA ASN A 92 -8.91 13.30 -14.91
C ASN A 92 -8.54 14.27 -16.05
N ALA A 93 -7.25 14.43 -16.34
CA ALA A 93 -6.78 15.25 -17.46
C ALA A 93 -7.13 14.64 -18.82
N ALA A 94 -7.10 13.31 -18.94
CA ALA A 94 -7.47 12.60 -20.17
C ALA A 94 -8.98 12.65 -20.47
N GLY A 95 -9.83 12.75 -19.43
CA GLY A 95 -11.29 12.80 -19.58
C GLY A 95 -11.87 14.13 -20.06
N HIS A 96 -11.09 15.22 -20.13
CA HIS A 96 -11.56 16.54 -20.56
C HIS A 96 -11.49 16.81 -22.08
N HIS A 97 -11.04 15.81 -22.86
CA HIS A 97 -10.88 15.92 -24.31
C HIS A 97 -11.79 14.99 -25.13
N ALA A 98 -12.81 14.38 -24.50
CA ALA A 98 -13.78 13.52 -25.17
C ALA A 98 -15.18 14.15 -25.20
#